data_AF-A0A1G8GUH1-F1
#
_entry.id   AF-A0A1G8GUH1-F1
#
_cell.length_a   1.000
_cell.length_b   1.000
_cell.length_c   1.000
_cell.angle_alpha   90.00
_cell.angle_beta   90.00
_cell.angle_gamma   90.00
#
_symmetry.space_group_name_H-M   'P 1'
#
loop_
_entity.id
_entity.type
_entity.pdbx_description
1 polymer ?
#
loop_
_entity_poly.entity_id
_entity_poly.type
_entity_poly.pdbx_seq_one_letter_code
_entity_poly.pdbx_strand_id
1 'polypeptide(L)'
;MKNYLITTSVFVAMLASCSTSDDNNTITTKEMNVEVQPYVVMMSPGPFSGTQEIPHLVLIEEKTNKKHYTPGIEGFDYKEGTKYKLRVKFTLDKSIMDSGGTYKLIKIIK
;
A
#
# COMPACT_ATOMS: atom_id res chain seq x y z
N MET A 1 -46.08 51.43 23.06
CA MET A 1 -44.61 51.53 23.18
C MET A 1 -44.05 50.13 23.28
N LYS A 2 -43.26 49.71 22.28
CA LYS A 2 -42.53 48.44 22.22
C LYS A 2 -41.35 48.51 23.20
N ASN A 3 -40.84 47.38 23.70
CA ASN A 3 -39.43 47.13 24.05
C ASN A 3 -39.26 45.63 24.39
N TYR A 4 -38.83 44.81 23.42
CA TYR A 4 -37.46 44.33 23.11
C TYR A 4 -36.98 43.20 24.02
N LEU A 5 -37.12 41.99 23.48
CA LEU A 5 -36.60 40.72 23.98
C LEU A 5 -35.14 40.61 23.48
N ILE A 6 -34.16 40.66 24.39
CA ILE A 6 -32.74 40.58 24.06
C ILE A 6 -32.34 39.11 24.05
N THR A 7 -32.16 38.53 22.86
CA THR A 7 -31.55 37.22 22.66
C THR A 7 -30.05 37.37 22.42
N THR A 8 -29.25 36.96 23.39
CA THR A 8 -27.79 36.87 23.26
C THR A 8 -27.46 35.52 22.62
N SER A 9 -26.99 35.53 21.37
CA SER A 9 -26.31 34.37 20.78
C SER A 9 -24.99 34.84 20.18
N VAL A 10 -23.92 34.64 20.95
CA VAL A 10 -22.54 34.74 20.48
C VAL A 10 -22.14 33.32 20.11
N PHE A 11 -21.95 33.05 18.82
CA PHE A 11 -21.28 31.83 18.37
C PHE A 11 -19.92 32.20 17.77
N VAL A 12 -18.88 31.74 18.46
CA VAL A 12 -17.47 31.97 18.20
C VAL A 12 -17.03 31.17 16.97
N ALA A 13 -16.23 31.80 16.12
CA ALA A 13 -15.64 31.20 14.92
C ALA A 13 -14.65 30.08 15.27
N MET A 14 -14.68 28.97 14.52
CA MET A 14 -13.55 28.05 14.44
C MET A 14 -12.97 28.09 13.03
N LEU A 15 -11.70 28.50 12.99
CA LEU A 15 -10.81 28.50 11.84
C LEU A 15 -10.56 27.05 11.41
N ALA A 16 -11.05 26.66 10.23
CA ALA A 16 -10.50 25.52 9.55
C ALA A 16 -9.19 25.97 8.88
N SER A 17 -8.09 25.83 9.63
CA SER A 17 -6.75 25.78 9.06
C SER A 17 -6.72 24.58 8.10
N CYS A 18 -6.87 24.82 6.80
CA CYS A 18 -6.38 23.88 5.81
C CYS A 18 -4.86 23.89 5.91
N SER A 19 -4.32 23.01 6.74
CA SER A 19 -2.92 22.64 6.64
C SER A 19 -2.74 21.96 5.29
N THR A 20 -2.17 22.68 4.33
CA THR A 20 -1.54 22.09 3.16
C THR A 20 -0.44 21.19 3.69
N SER A 21 -0.71 19.89 3.80
CA SER A 21 0.31 18.90 4.11
C SER A 21 1.18 18.78 2.87
N ASP A 22 2.32 19.45 2.93
CA ASP A 22 3.38 19.43 1.92
C ASP A 22 4.12 18.09 2.06
N ASP A 23 3.47 17.00 1.62
CA ASP A 23 4.01 15.64 1.72
C ASP A 23 5.05 15.40 0.60
N ASN A 24 6.24 15.99 0.77
CA ASN A 24 7.44 15.71 -0.03
C ASN A 24 8.06 14.33 0.29
N ASN A 25 7.23 13.34 0.66
CA ASN A 25 7.71 12.02 1.04
C ASN A 25 7.86 11.13 -0.21
N THR A 26 9.10 10.87 -0.59
CA THR A 26 9.44 9.95 -1.69
C THR A 26 9.08 8.49 -1.38
N ILE A 27 8.95 8.14 -0.09
CA ILE A 27 8.63 6.79 0.36
C ILE A 27 7.15 6.69 0.71
N THR A 28 6.41 5.88 -0.05
CA THR A 28 5.02 5.54 0.24
C THR A 28 4.94 4.17 0.88
N THR A 29 4.31 4.09 2.06
CA THR A 29 4.07 2.82 2.75
C THR A 29 2.57 2.56 2.87
N LYS A 30 2.14 1.32 2.64
CA LYS A 30 0.74 0.90 2.78
C LYS A 30 0.66 -0.52 3.35
N GLU A 31 -0.27 -0.74 4.27
CA GLU A 31 -0.65 -2.09 4.68
C GLU A 31 -1.81 -2.61 3.82
N MET A 32 -1.75 -3.87 3.43
CA MET A 32 -2.82 -4.52 2.66
C MET A 32 -2.93 -6.00 2.98
N ASN A 33 -4.14 -6.53 2.77
CA ASN A 33 -4.38 -7.96 2.74
C ASN A 33 -4.24 -8.46 1.31
N VAL A 34 -3.51 -9.56 1.14
CA VAL A 34 -3.26 -10.17 -0.16
C VAL A 34 -3.51 -11.66 -0.12
N GLU A 35 -4.06 -12.19 -1.21
CA GLU A 35 -4.02 -13.62 -1.51
C GLU A 35 -2.75 -13.92 -2.30
N VAL A 36 -1.98 -14.90 -1.84
CA VAL A 36 -0.75 -15.36 -2.51
C VAL A 36 -1.11 -16.52 -3.43
N GLN A 37 -0.83 -16.34 -4.71
CA GLN A 37 -0.95 -17.40 -5.72
C GLN A 37 0.44 -17.96 -6.07
N PRO A 38 0.49 -19.16 -6.70
CA PRO A 38 1.74 -19.79 -7.10
C PRO A 38 2.63 -18.89 -7.97
N TYR A 39 3.91 -19.25 -8.00
CA TYR A 39 4.89 -18.53 -8.81
C TYR A 39 4.51 -18.52 -10.29
N VAL A 40 4.72 -17.37 -10.91
CA VAL A 40 4.73 -17.21 -12.36
C VAL A 40 6.14 -16.80 -12.78
N VAL A 41 6.63 -17.42 -13.84
CA VAL A 41 7.94 -17.09 -14.39
C VAL A 41 7.81 -15.80 -15.18
N MET A 42 8.60 -14.79 -14.83
CA MET A 42 8.63 -13.51 -15.52
C MET A 42 10.06 -13.12 -15.87
N MET A 43 10.21 -12.43 -16.99
CA MET A 43 11.49 -11.79 -17.35
C MET A 43 11.77 -10.65 -16.39
N SER A 44 12.98 -10.63 -15.85
CA SER A 44 13.43 -9.57 -14.93
C SER A 44 13.41 -8.20 -15.64
N PRO A 45 12.78 -7.17 -15.05
CA PRO A 45 12.90 -5.80 -15.54
C PRO A 45 14.25 -5.23 -15.10
N GLY A 46 15.17 -5.03 -16.05
CA GLY A 46 16.49 -4.44 -15.78
C GLY A 46 17.23 -4.08 -17.09
N PRO A 47 18.31 -3.30 -17.02
CA PRO A 47 19.07 -2.82 -18.20
C PRO A 47 19.73 -3.96 -19.00
N PHE A 48 19.82 -5.16 -18.40
CA PHE A 48 20.15 -6.42 -19.07
C PHE A 48 18.86 -7.21 -19.26
N SER A 49 17.99 -6.69 -20.11
CA SER A 49 16.69 -7.29 -20.42
C SER A 49 16.85 -8.73 -20.91
N GLY A 50 16.27 -9.68 -20.17
CA GLY A 50 15.77 -10.93 -20.76
C GLY A 50 16.62 -12.19 -20.70
N THR A 51 17.67 -12.29 -19.88
CA THR A 51 18.46 -13.55 -19.81
C THR A 51 18.13 -14.47 -18.62
N GLN A 52 17.45 -13.97 -17.58
CA GLN A 52 17.13 -14.79 -16.42
C GLN A 52 15.64 -14.73 -16.07
N GLU A 53 14.99 -15.88 -16.22
CA GLU A 53 13.65 -16.16 -15.77
C GLU A 53 13.65 -16.29 -14.24
N ILE A 54 12.93 -15.40 -13.54
CA ILE A 54 12.85 -15.41 -12.08
C ILE A 54 11.40 -15.70 -11.67
N PRO A 55 11.16 -16.67 -10.78
CA PRO A 55 9.82 -16.95 -10.27
C PRO A 55 9.33 -15.77 -9.42
N HIS A 56 8.15 -15.24 -9.75
CA HIS A 56 7.49 -14.18 -9.00
C HIS A 56 6.20 -14.70 -8.36
N LEU A 57 6.03 -14.46 -7.06
CA LEU A 57 4.74 -14.62 -6.40
C LEU A 57 3.75 -13.60 -6.94
N VAL A 58 2.53 -14.06 -7.21
CA VAL A 58 1.42 -13.19 -7.57
C VAL A 58 0.64 -12.86 -6.30
N LEU A 59 0.58 -11.58 -5.95
CA LEU A 59 -0.19 -11.07 -4.81
C LEU A 59 -1.43 -10.36 -5.34
N ILE A 60 -2.60 -10.80 -4.90
CA ILE A 60 -3.87 -10.18 -5.26
C ILE A 60 -4.38 -9.39 -4.06
N GLU A 61 -4.43 -8.06 -4.17
CA GLU A 61 -4.99 -7.21 -3.12
C GLU A 61 -6.49 -7.45 -2.98
N GLU A 62 -6.96 -7.83 -1.78
CA GLU A 62 -8.37 -8.20 -1.55
C GLU A 62 -9.33 -7.03 -1.81
N LYS A 63 -8.91 -5.78 -1.56
CA LYS A 63 -9.77 -4.60 -1.70
C LYS A 63 -9.95 -4.14 -3.14
N THR A 64 -8.92 -4.30 -3.97
CA THR A 64 -8.86 -3.69 -5.31
C THR A 64 -8.78 -4.73 -6.42
N ASN A 65 -8.54 -6.01 -6.09
CA ASN A 65 -8.18 -7.07 -7.02
C ASN A 65 -6.94 -6.76 -7.88
N LYS A 66 -6.13 -5.78 -7.46
CA LYS A 66 -4.90 -5.43 -8.16
C LYS A 66 -3.88 -6.56 -7.96
N LYS A 67 -3.27 -6.98 -9.07
CA LYS A 67 -2.18 -7.95 -9.06
C LYS A 67 -0.85 -7.24 -8.87
N HIS A 68 -0.02 -7.81 -8.02
CA HIS A 68 1.36 -7.43 -7.83
C HIS A 68 2.25 -8.66 -8.05
N TYR A 69 3.45 -8.43 -8.56
CA TYR A 69 4.43 -9.48 -8.81
C TYR A 69 5.65 -9.18 -7.98
N THR A 70 6.12 -10.16 -7.21
CA THR A 70 7.29 -9.97 -6.36
C THR A 70 8.12 -11.25 -6.29
N PRO A 71 9.46 -11.17 -6.31
CA PRO A 71 10.31 -12.36 -6.14
C PRO A 71 10.19 -12.96 -4.73
N GLY A 72 9.68 -12.21 -3.73
CA GLY A 72 9.51 -12.71 -2.38
C GLY A 72 8.88 -11.70 -1.42
N ILE A 73 8.52 -12.17 -0.23
CA ILE A 73 7.98 -11.36 0.85
C ILE A 73 8.90 -11.53 2.05
N GLU A 74 9.48 -10.45 2.58
CA GLU A 74 10.36 -10.51 3.74
C GLU A 74 9.62 -11.11 4.94
N GLY A 75 10.21 -12.13 5.57
CA GLY A 75 9.61 -12.84 6.71
C GLY A 75 8.55 -13.88 6.36
N PHE A 76 8.39 -14.23 5.08
CA PHE A 76 7.45 -15.26 4.64
C PHE A 76 8.09 -16.23 3.63
N ASP A 77 8.15 -17.50 4.01
CA ASP A 77 8.52 -18.60 3.12
C ASP A 77 7.27 -19.24 2.51
N TYR A 78 7.07 -19.03 1.22
CA TYR A 78 5.98 -19.64 0.49
C TYR A 78 6.23 -21.14 0.30
N LYS A 79 5.23 -21.97 0.63
CA LYS A 79 5.22 -23.39 0.29
C LYS A 79 4.34 -23.63 -0.92
N GLU A 80 4.92 -24.21 -1.96
CA GLU A 80 4.22 -24.54 -3.19
C GLU A 80 2.99 -25.43 -2.93
N GLY A 81 1.92 -25.20 -3.68
CA GLY A 81 0.64 -25.90 -3.52
C GLY A 81 -0.21 -25.43 -2.34
N THR A 82 0.29 -24.51 -1.51
CA THR A 82 -0.49 -23.94 -0.39
C THR A 82 -1.02 -22.57 -0.77
N LYS A 83 -2.30 -22.31 -0.44
CA LYS A 83 -2.91 -20.99 -0.55
C LYS A 83 -2.71 -20.23 0.76
N TYR A 84 -2.35 -18.96 0.66
CA TYR A 84 -2.15 -18.10 1.81
C TYR A 84 -2.89 -16.79 1.65
N LYS A 85 -3.51 -16.33 2.74
CA LYS A 85 -3.89 -14.93 2.90
C LYS A 85 -2.96 -14.28 3.90
N LEU A 86 -2.34 -13.18 3.49
CA LEU A 86 -1.35 -12.47 4.28
C LEU A 86 -1.77 -11.02 4.48
N ARG A 87 -1.43 -10.45 5.63
CA ARG A 87 -1.32 -9.00 5.78
C ARG A 87 0.14 -8.62 5.58
N VAL A 88 0.38 -7.73 4.64
CA VAL A 88 1.72 -7.28 4.25
C VAL A 88 1.85 -5.77 4.34
N LYS A 89 3.06 -5.31 4.64
CA LYS A 89 3.49 -3.91 4.48
C LYS A 89 4.17 -3.78 3.13
N PHE A 90 3.63 -2.92 2.27
CA PHE A 90 4.25 -2.53 1.00
C PHE A 90 4.93 -1.19 1.13
N THR A 91 6.15 -1.10 0.64
CA THR A 91 6.94 0.13 0.62
C THR A 91 7.37 0.41 -0.81
N LEU A 92 6.94 1.54 -1.35
CA LEU A 92 7.36 2.06 -2.65
C LEU A 92 8.29 3.25 -2.42
N ASP A 93 9.50 3.17 -2.94
CA ASP A 93 10.42 4.31 -3.01
C ASP A 93 10.34 4.91 -4.41
N LYS A 94 9.66 6.07 -4.52
CA LYS A 94 9.49 6.79 -5.78
C LYS A 94 10.77 7.47 -6.26
N SER A 95 11.81 7.56 -5.42
CA SER A 95 13.11 8.09 -5.85
C SER A 95 13.85 7.13 -6.78
N ILE A 96 13.45 5.85 -6.79
CA ILE A 96 14.02 4.82 -7.65
C ILE A 96 13.01 4.56 -8.78
N MET A 97 13.27 5.12 -9.96
CA MET A 97 12.36 5.10 -11.14
C MET A 97 11.86 3.70 -11.55
N ASP A 98 12.57 2.64 -11.16
CA ASP A 98 12.26 1.25 -11.52
C ASP A 98 12.04 0.31 -10.32
N SER A 99 11.90 0.82 -9.09
CA SER A 99 11.69 -0.08 -7.94
C SER A 99 10.24 -0.60 -7.89
N GLY A 100 10.05 -1.85 -8.30
CA GLY A 100 8.87 -2.63 -7.94
C GLY A 100 8.90 -2.87 -6.43
N GLY A 101 8.23 -1.98 -5.67
CA GLY A 101 8.37 -1.83 -4.22
C GLY A 101 8.40 -3.13 -3.39
N THR A 102 8.88 -3.02 -2.15
CA THR A 102 9.16 -4.17 -1.29
C THR A 102 7.95 -4.59 -0.46
N TYR A 103 7.90 -5.88 -0.09
CA TYR A 103 6.84 -6.49 0.70
C TYR A 103 7.41 -7.13 1.96
N LYS A 104 6.83 -6.82 3.12
CA LYS A 104 7.17 -7.44 4.41
C LYS A 104 5.94 -8.05 5.07
N LEU A 105 6.07 -9.28 5.56
CA LEU A 105 5.01 -9.96 6.28
C LEU A 105 4.70 -9.22 7.60
N ILE A 106 3.43 -8.92 7.82
CA ILE A 106 2.92 -8.49 9.13
C ILE A 106 2.33 -9.69 9.86
N LYS A 107 1.43 -10.43 9.19
CA LYS A 107 0.82 -11.65 9.74
C LYS A 107 0.22 -12.55 8.67
N ILE A 108 0.15 -13.84 8.96
CA ILE A 108 -0.66 -14.81 8.22
C ILE A 108 -2.11 -14.71 8.73
N ILE A 109 -3.07 -14.62 7.81
CA ILE A 109 -4.49 -14.42 8.14
C ILE A 109 -5.21 -15.76 8.19
N LYS A 110 -5.27 -16.50 7.07
CA LYS A 110 -5.57 -17.94 6.91
C LYS A 110 -5.84 -18.24 5.44
#